data_AF-B1BPP4-F1
#
_entry.id   AF-B1BPP4-F1
#
_cell.length_a   1.000
_cell.length_b   1.000
_cell.length_c   1.000
_cell.angle_alpha   90.00
_cell.angle_beta   90.00
_cell.angle_gamma   90.00
#
_symmetry.space_group_name_H-M   'P 1'
#
loop_
_entity.id
_entity.type
_entity.pdbx_description
1 polymer ?
#
loop_
_entity_poly.entity_id
_entity_poly.type
_entity_poly.pdbx_seq_one_letter_code
_entity_poly.pdbx_strand_id
1 'polypeptide(L)'
;MVIDKKMFRLAEERLRNYYRKNAKIKSLKEKISFLENSIRIIEAKMENNYFYIPSNLKSTEFGEKIQSSCGGSPIEQSMIKVLEGYENKIAAYIKEIGYLENLIFEIEEDYKIIECNMLNSLEEEERSFLEEAYKKRIPNWKLANKYHMSEVSCTRKKKRLIREIIIWEKERLREI
;
A
#
# COMPACT_ATOMS: atom_id res chain seq x y z
N MET A 1 34.00 1.06 13.46
CA MET A 1 33.08 0.92 12.31
C MET A 1 32.47 2.29 12.01
N VAL A 2 32.83 2.92 10.90
CA VAL A 2 32.25 4.22 10.53
C VAL A 2 30.88 3.95 9.90
N ILE A 3 29.82 4.30 10.62
CA ILE A 3 28.46 4.21 10.09
C ILE A 3 28.26 5.40 9.15
N ASP A 4 28.05 5.09 7.88
CA ASP A 4 27.73 6.09 6.87
C ASP A 4 26.44 6.85 7.23
N LYS A 5 26.47 8.17 7.03
CA LYS A 5 25.32 9.06 7.22
C LYS A 5 24.11 8.61 6.40
N LYS A 6 24.33 7.99 5.24
CA LYS A 6 23.26 7.41 4.41
C LYS A 6 22.56 6.25 5.13
N MET A 7 23.33 5.30 5.66
CA MET A 7 22.80 4.16 6.43
C MET A 7 22.00 4.62 7.65
N PHE A 8 22.50 5.63 8.35
CA PHE A 8 21.79 6.19 9.50
C PHE A 8 20.42 6.76 9.13
N ARG A 9 20.34 7.51 8.02
CA ARG A 9 19.07 8.06 7.54
C ARG A 9 18.08 6.97 7.14
N LEU A 10 18.55 5.93 6.45
CA LEU A 10 17.72 4.81 6.03
C LEU A 10 17.12 4.05 7.23
N ALA A 11 17.94 3.74 8.24
CA ALA A 11 17.47 3.06 9.45
C ALA A 11 16.48 3.94 10.23
N GLU A 12 16.74 5.25 10.34
CA GLU A 12 15.82 6.19 10.98
C GLU A 12 14.47 6.28 10.23
N GLU A 13 14.51 6.26 8.91
CA GLU A 13 13.32 6.26 8.07
C GLU A 13 12.53 4.95 8.20
N ARG A 14 13.20 3.79 8.17
CA ARG A 14 12.56 2.48 8.42
C ARG A 14 11.87 2.45 9.79
N LEU A 15 12.51 2.98 10.82
CA LEU A 15 11.91 3.10 12.16
C LEU A 15 10.68 4.01 12.18
N ARG A 16 10.73 5.15 11.48
CA ARG A 16 9.58 6.04 11.33
C ARG A 16 8.43 5.35 10.60
N ASN A 17 8.74 4.57 9.57
CA ASN A 17 7.76 3.83 8.79
C ASN A 17 7.12 2.72 9.62
N TYR A 18 7.90 2.01 10.44
CA TYR A 18 7.40 1.04 11.42
C TYR A 18 6.33 1.64 12.34
N TYR A 19 6.60 2.79 12.97
CA TYR A 19 5.59 3.42 13.83
C TYR A 19 4.38 4.00 13.09
N ARG A 20 4.48 4.17 11.76
CA ARG A 20 3.38 4.64 10.89
C ARG A 20 2.70 3.51 10.12
N LYS A 21 3.09 2.26 10.36
CA LYS A 21 2.63 1.09 9.61
C LYS A 21 1.11 0.96 9.54
N ASN A 22 0.46 1.12 10.69
CA ASN A 22 -1.00 0.96 10.80
C ASN A 22 -1.76 1.96 9.92
N ALA A 23 -1.27 3.20 9.84
CA ALA A 23 -1.89 4.22 8.98
C ALA A 23 -1.72 3.87 7.49
N LYS A 24 -0.53 3.39 7.10
CA LYS A 24 -0.25 2.97 5.72
C LYS A 24 -1.10 1.76 5.34
N ILE A 25 -1.12 0.71 6.17
CA ILE A 25 -1.93 -0.50 5.95
C ILE A 25 -3.42 -0.12 5.86
N LYS A 26 -3.91 0.76 6.75
CA LYS A 26 -5.29 1.24 6.69
C LYS A 26 -5.61 1.89 5.35
N SER A 27 -4.77 2.80 4.87
CA SER A 27 -4.98 3.47 3.58
C SER A 27 -4.98 2.50 2.39
N LEU A 28 -4.15 1.45 2.44
CA LEU A 28 -4.12 0.42 1.40
C LEU A 28 -5.40 -0.43 1.43
N LYS A 29 -5.88 -0.81 2.62
CA LYS A 29 -7.13 -1.55 2.79
C LYS A 29 -8.35 -0.75 2.34
N GLU A 30 -8.38 0.55 2.62
CA GLU A 30 -9.44 1.45 2.11
C GLU A 30 -9.45 1.49 0.58
N LYS A 31 -8.27 1.51 -0.05
CA LYS A 31 -8.14 1.45 -1.51
C LYS A 31 -8.64 0.12 -2.07
N ILE A 32 -8.29 -1.01 -1.44
CA ILE A 32 -8.81 -2.34 -1.82
C ILE A 32 -10.34 -2.35 -1.75
N SER A 33 -10.92 -1.90 -0.63
CA SER A 33 -12.37 -1.83 -0.45
C SER A 33 -13.07 -0.98 -1.51
N PHE A 34 -12.47 0.14 -1.92
CA PHE A 34 -12.97 0.97 -3.01
C PHE A 34 -12.96 0.24 -4.36
N LEU A 35 -11.89 -0.51 -4.66
CA LEU A 35 -11.78 -1.30 -5.89
C LEU A 35 -12.80 -2.45 -5.91
N GLU A 36 -12.94 -3.19 -4.80
CA GLU A 36 -13.95 -4.25 -4.65
C GLU A 36 -15.38 -3.72 -4.81
N ASN A 37 -15.67 -2.53 -4.27
CA ASN A 37 -16.96 -1.89 -4.45
C ASN A 37 -17.18 -1.47 -5.91
N SER A 38 -16.13 -1.00 -6.58
CA SER A 38 -16.18 -0.63 -8.00
C SER A 38 -16.43 -1.85 -8.89
N ILE A 39 -15.83 -3.00 -8.60
CA ILE A 39 -16.10 -4.27 -9.27
C ILE A 39 -17.58 -4.65 -9.11
N ARG A 40 -18.09 -4.67 -7.88
CA ARG A 40 -19.51 -4.99 -7.60
C ARG A 40 -20.49 -4.10 -8.37
N ILE A 41 -20.19 -2.80 -8.48
CA ILE A 41 -21.03 -1.87 -9.25
C ILE A 41 -21.00 -2.20 -10.75
N ILE A 42 -19.84 -2.59 -11.29
CA ILE A 42 -19.71 -2.96 -12.71
C ILE A 42 -20.45 -4.28 -12.97
N GLU A 43 -20.27 -5.29 -12.13
CA GLU A 43 -20.95 -6.58 -12.23
C GLU A 43 -22.48 -6.41 -12.19
N ALA A 44 -22.99 -5.63 -11.24
CA ALA A 44 -24.43 -5.33 -11.16
C ALA A 44 -24.96 -4.61 -12.40
N LYS A 45 -24.16 -3.73 -13.04
CA LYS A 45 -24.56 -3.09 -14.31
C LYS A 45 -24.62 -4.10 -15.46
N MET A 46 -23.69 -5.04 -15.50
CA MET A 46 -23.67 -6.11 -16.51
C MET A 46 -24.87 -7.05 -16.35
N GLU A 47 -25.16 -7.51 -15.13
CA GLU A 47 -26.29 -8.41 -14.83
C GLU A 47 -27.65 -7.78 -15.16
N ASN A 48 -27.83 -6.50 -14.82
CA ASN A 48 -29.08 -5.79 -15.05
C ASN A 48 -29.19 -5.18 -16.46
N ASN A 49 -28.24 -5.46 -17.35
CA ASN A 49 -28.15 -4.91 -18.70
C ASN A 49 -28.25 -3.37 -18.78
N TYR A 50 -27.73 -2.66 -17.77
CA TYR A 50 -27.72 -1.19 -17.76
C TYR A 50 -26.59 -0.65 -18.66
N PHE A 51 -26.80 -0.73 -19.97
CA PHE A 51 -25.86 -0.23 -20.98
C PHE A 51 -26.36 1.08 -21.57
N TYR A 52 -25.46 2.06 -21.66
CA TYR A 52 -25.69 3.24 -22.48
C TYR A 52 -25.20 2.96 -23.90
N ILE A 53 -26.15 2.77 -24.81
CA ILE A 53 -25.87 2.63 -26.24
C ILE A 53 -26.07 4.02 -26.87
N PRO A 54 -25.05 4.63 -27.49
CA PRO A 54 -25.19 5.94 -28.10
C PRO A 54 -26.25 5.91 -29.21
N SER A 55 -27.19 6.85 -29.17
CA SER A 55 -28.35 6.95 -30.09
C SER A 55 -27.98 7.23 -31.55
N ASN A 56 -26.69 7.42 -31.84
CA ASN A 56 -26.17 7.77 -33.16
C ASN A 56 -25.93 6.52 -34.04
N LEU A 57 -26.25 5.32 -33.54
CA LEU A 57 -26.20 4.09 -34.30
C LEU A 57 -27.43 4.04 -35.22
N LYS A 58 -27.28 4.56 -36.44
CA LYS A 58 -28.34 4.49 -37.47
C LYS A 58 -28.78 3.04 -37.68
N SER A 59 -30.09 2.80 -37.61
CA SER A 59 -30.68 1.57 -38.11
C SER A 59 -30.39 1.43 -39.60
N THR A 60 -30.02 0.24 -40.05
CA THR A 60 -29.95 -0.08 -41.47
C THR A 60 -31.31 0.19 -42.10
N GLU A 61 -31.40 1.07 -43.09
CA GLU A 61 -32.64 1.30 -43.84
C GLU A 61 -33.11 -0.03 -44.43
N PHE A 62 -34.40 -0.36 -44.24
CA PHE A 62 -35.02 -1.56 -44.81
C PHE A 62 -35.15 -1.42 -46.33
N GLY A 63 -34.04 -1.61 -47.04
CA GLY A 63 -34.04 -1.97 -48.45
C GLY A 63 -33.80 -3.47 -48.56
N GLU A 64 -34.62 -4.18 -49.33
CA GLU A 64 -34.46 -5.61 -49.62
C GLU A 64 -33.05 -5.94 -50.09
N LYS A 65 -32.19 -6.35 -49.16
CA LYS A 65 -30.96 -7.08 -49.44
C LYS A 65 -30.86 -8.17 -48.40
N ILE A 66 -31.03 -9.42 -48.87
CA ILE A 66 -30.75 -10.64 -48.12
C ILE A 66 -29.25 -10.63 -47.82
N GLN A 67 -28.86 -10.08 -46.67
CA GLN A 67 -27.46 -9.96 -46.30
C GLN A 67 -27.08 -11.19 -45.46
N SER A 68 -26.50 -12.19 -46.12
CA SER A 68 -25.89 -13.36 -45.50
C SER A 68 -24.50 -13.03 -44.95
N SER A 69 -24.42 -12.12 -43.98
CA SER A 69 -23.17 -11.86 -43.27
C SER A 69 -23.30 -12.24 -41.80
N CYS A 70 -22.45 -13.19 -41.38
CA CYS A 70 -22.27 -13.71 -40.01
C CYS A 70 -21.67 -12.66 -39.04
N GLY A 71 -21.95 -11.37 -39.25
CA GLY A 71 -21.49 -10.27 -38.41
C GLY A 71 -22.70 -9.50 -37.90
N GLY A 72 -22.95 -9.57 -36.58
CA GLY A 72 -24.12 -9.00 -35.93
C GLY A 72 -24.33 -7.50 -36.18
N SER A 73 -25.51 -7.00 -35.80
CA SER A 73 -25.92 -5.61 -36.04
C SER A 73 -24.92 -4.61 -35.43
N PRO A 74 -24.81 -3.38 -35.96
CA PRO A 74 -23.94 -2.35 -35.38
C PRO A 74 -24.20 -2.09 -33.89
N ILE A 75 -25.45 -2.30 -33.44
CA ILE A 75 -25.86 -2.23 -32.05
C ILE A 75 -25.26 -3.38 -31.24
N GLU A 76 -25.37 -4.62 -31.72
CA GLU A 76 -24.76 -5.80 -31.07
C GLU A 76 -23.25 -5.66 -30.95
N GLN A 77 -22.56 -5.19 -31.99
CA GLN A 77 -21.11 -4.94 -31.95
C GLN A 77 -20.73 -3.85 -30.95
N SER A 78 -21.55 -2.81 -30.82
CA SER A 78 -21.31 -1.76 -29.82
C SER A 78 -21.50 -2.29 -28.40
N MET A 79 -22.47 -3.19 -28.20
CA MET A 79 -22.77 -3.80 -26.92
C MET A 79 -21.66 -4.76 -26.46
N ILE A 80 -21.13 -5.56 -27.40
CA ILE A 80 -19.95 -6.42 -27.15
C ILE A 80 -18.76 -5.57 -26.69
N LYS A 81 -18.45 -4.47 -27.38
CA LYS A 81 -17.32 -3.59 -26.99
C LYS A 81 -17.50 -2.98 -25.61
N VAL A 82 -18.72 -2.63 -25.23
CA VAL A 82 -19.01 -2.09 -23.89
C VAL A 82 -18.77 -3.17 -22.83
N LEU A 83 -19.25 -4.40 -23.06
CA LEU A 83 -19.03 -5.54 -22.18
C LEU A 83 -17.54 -5.88 -22.03
N GLU A 84 -16.82 -6.04 -23.13
CA GLU A 84 -15.37 -6.25 -23.13
C GLU A 84 -14.65 -5.14 -22.36
N GLY A 85 -15.10 -3.89 -22.50
CA GLY A 85 -14.55 -2.76 -21.75
C GLY A 85 -14.76 -2.86 -20.23
N TYR A 86 -15.88 -3.44 -19.78
CA TYR A 86 -16.13 -3.69 -18.37
C TYR A 86 -15.32 -4.88 -17.84
N GLU A 87 -15.24 -5.98 -18.58
CA GLU A 87 -14.43 -7.15 -18.24
C GLU A 87 -12.95 -6.78 -18.08
N ASN A 88 -12.41 -6.00 -19.02
CA ASN A 88 -11.04 -5.50 -18.94
C ASN A 88 -10.79 -4.63 -17.70
N LYS A 89 -11.78 -3.79 -17.30
CA LYS A 89 -11.68 -2.98 -16.08
C LYS A 89 -11.69 -3.84 -14.83
N ILE A 90 -12.58 -4.83 -14.76
CA ILE A 90 -12.64 -5.78 -13.64
C ILE A 90 -11.29 -6.51 -13.52
N ALA A 91 -10.76 -7.03 -14.62
CA ALA A 91 -9.46 -7.71 -14.63
C ALA A 91 -8.33 -6.80 -14.14
N ALA A 92 -8.31 -5.52 -14.55
CA ALA A 92 -7.34 -4.55 -14.07
C ALA A 92 -7.46 -4.29 -12.56
N TYR A 93 -8.67 -4.14 -12.03
CA TYR A 93 -8.90 -3.94 -10.60
C TYR A 93 -8.53 -5.16 -9.77
N ILE A 94 -8.85 -6.38 -10.21
CA ILE A 94 -8.43 -7.62 -9.54
C ILE A 94 -6.91 -7.70 -9.45
N LYS A 95 -6.21 -7.39 -10.55
CA LYS A 95 -4.75 -7.35 -10.58
C LYS A 95 -4.17 -6.32 -9.61
N GLU A 96 -4.79 -5.14 -9.54
CA GLU A 96 -4.38 -4.09 -8.60
C GLU A 96 -4.63 -4.50 -7.15
N ILE A 97 -5.76 -5.13 -6.84
CA ILE A 97 -6.04 -5.68 -5.50
C ILE A 97 -4.95 -6.66 -5.09
N GLY A 98 -4.64 -7.66 -5.94
CA GLY A 98 -3.59 -8.63 -5.62
C GLY A 98 -2.21 -8.00 -5.41
N TYR A 99 -1.87 -6.95 -6.17
CA TYR A 99 -0.65 -6.17 -5.92
C TYR A 99 -0.68 -5.45 -4.56
N LEU A 100 -1.80 -4.82 -4.21
CA LEU A 100 -1.94 -4.11 -2.93
C LEU A 100 -1.91 -5.07 -1.74
N GLU A 101 -2.49 -6.26 -1.86
CA GLU A 101 -2.46 -7.32 -0.84
C GLU A 101 -1.03 -7.83 -0.61
N ASN A 102 -0.30 -8.14 -1.68
CA ASN A 102 1.12 -8.52 -1.59
C ASN A 102 1.96 -7.41 -0.95
N LEU A 103 1.71 -6.15 -1.31
CA LEU A 103 2.38 -5.01 -0.70
C LEU A 103 2.06 -4.91 0.80
N ILE A 104 0.82 -5.16 1.24
CA ILE A 104 0.48 -5.21 2.67
C ILE A 104 1.24 -6.34 3.35
N PHE A 105 1.30 -7.52 2.74
CA PHE A 105 2.01 -8.67 3.28
C PHE A 105 3.51 -8.38 3.47
N GLU A 106 4.19 -7.87 2.45
CA GLU A 106 5.61 -7.47 2.52
C GLU A 106 5.84 -6.45 3.63
N ILE A 107 4.96 -5.46 3.75
CA ILE A 107 5.01 -4.43 4.80
C ILE A 107 4.87 -5.06 6.19
N GLU A 108 3.92 -5.97 6.39
CA GLU A 108 3.68 -6.65 7.65
C GLU A 108 4.86 -7.55 8.05
N GLU A 109 5.42 -8.30 7.09
CA GLU A 109 6.60 -9.13 7.29
C GLU A 109 7.82 -8.29 7.73
N ASP A 110 8.15 -7.24 6.98
CA ASP A 110 9.31 -6.39 7.25
C ASP A 110 9.20 -5.74 8.65
N TYR A 111 7.98 -5.38 9.07
CA TYR A 111 7.74 -4.82 10.39
C TYR A 111 7.74 -5.83 11.53
N LYS A 112 7.32 -7.07 11.27
CA LYS A 112 7.40 -8.15 12.27
C LYS A 112 8.86 -8.46 12.61
N ILE A 113 9.74 -8.45 11.61
CA ILE A 113 11.19 -8.60 11.81
C ILE A 113 11.72 -7.46 12.69
N ILE A 114 11.37 -6.21 12.38
CA ILE A 114 11.78 -5.04 13.17
C ILE A 114 11.27 -5.15 14.62
N GLU A 115 10.03 -5.57 14.81
CA GLU A 115 9.41 -5.76 16.12
C GLU A 115 10.11 -6.83 16.95
N CYS A 116 10.39 -8.00 16.37
CA CYS A 116 11.16 -9.07 17.03
C CYS A 116 12.55 -8.61 17.45
N ASN A 117 13.27 -7.90 16.57
CA ASN A 117 14.60 -7.39 16.88
C ASN A 117 14.56 -6.37 18.03
N MET A 118 13.57 -5.46 18.03
CA MET A 118 13.38 -4.54 19.15
C MET A 118 13.05 -5.26 20.45
N LEU A 119 12.21 -6.29 20.42
CA LEU A 119 11.81 -7.05 21.60
C LEU A 119 12.98 -7.83 22.21
N ASN A 120 13.85 -8.39 21.37
CA ASN A 120 14.96 -9.25 21.81
C ASN A 120 16.17 -8.44 22.29
N SER A 121 16.37 -7.22 21.78
CA SER A 121 17.62 -6.48 21.99
C SER A 121 17.45 -5.15 22.72
N LEU A 122 16.23 -4.64 22.90
CA LEU A 122 15.99 -3.39 23.62
C LEU A 122 15.20 -3.61 24.90
N GLU A 123 15.61 -2.91 25.93
CA GLU A 123 14.86 -2.83 27.18
C GLU A 123 13.53 -2.10 26.99
N GLU A 124 12.58 -2.34 27.89
CA GLU A 124 11.25 -1.74 27.81
C GLU A 124 11.29 -0.20 27.83
N GLU A 125 12.18 0.38 28.64
CA GLU A 125 12.38 1.84 28.67
C GLU A 125 12.88 2.40 27.33
N GLU A 126 13.74 1.67 26.64
CA GLU A 126 14.30 2.07 25.35
C GLU A 126 13.25 1.97 24.24
N ARG A 127 12.42 0.92 24.26
CA ARG A 127 11.27 0.79 23.37
C ARG A 127 10.26 1.93 23.56
N SER A 128 9.95 2.26 24.81
CA SER A 128 9.10 3.41 25.15
C SER A 128 9.72 4.72 24.64
N PHE A 129 11.03 4.92 24.84
CA PHE A 129 11.74 6.09 24.36
C PHE A 129 11.67 6.25 22.83
N LEU A 130 11.84 5.16 22.07
CA LEU A 130 11.72 5.17 20.61
C LEU A 130 10.28 5.46 20.16
N GLU A 131 9.29 4.87 20.83
CA GLU A 131 7.89 5.13 20.51
C GLU A 131 7.57 6.62 20.69
N GLU A 132 8.00 7.23 21.78
CA GLU A 132 7.76 8.65 22.02
C GLU A 132 8.52 9.57 21.07
N ALA A 133 9.74 9.18 20.71
CA ALA A 133 10.55 9.91 19.75
C ALA A 133 10.00 9.86 18.32
N TYR A 134 9.51 8.71 17.86
CA TYR A 134 9.19 8.49 16.44
C TYR A 134 7.71 8.36 16.14
N LYS A 135 6.91 7.72 17.02
CA LYS A 135 5.45 7.64 16.89
C LYS A 135 4.80 8.95 17.29
N LYS A 136 5.05 9.41 18.53
CA LYS A 136 4.48 10.66 19.08
C LYS A 136 5.21 11.92 18.60
N ARG A 137 6.42 11.76 18.02
CA ARG A 137 7.27 12.85 17.52
C ARG A 137 7.58 13.92 18.57
N ILE A 138 7.79 13.50 19.81
CA ILE A 138 8.12 14.41 20.91
C ILE A 138 9.50 15.04 20.62
N PRO A 139 9.66 16.37 20.79
CA PRO A 139 10.95 17.03 20.57
C PRO A 139 11.98 16.63 21.64
N ASN A 140 13.27 16.71 21.29
CA ASN A 140 14.37 16.20 22.12
C ASN A 140 14.39 16.81 23.52
N TRP A 141 14.17 18.12 23.66
CA TRP A 141 14.14 18.79 24.96
C TRP A 141 13.03 18.25 25.89
N LYS A 142 11.85 17.93 25.34
CA LYS A 142 10.72 17.39 26.12
C LYS A 142 10.95 15.93 26.51
N LEU A 143 11.55 15.14 25.62
CA LEU A 143 12.05 13.80 25.93
C LEU A 143 13.14 13.85 27.01
N ALA A 144 14.10 14.75 26.89
CA ALA A 144 15.21 14.90 27.82
C ALA A 144 14.70 15.17 29.25
N ASN A 145 13.75 16.09 29.39
CA ASN A 145 13.09 16.38 30.67
C ASN A 145 12.34 15.15 31.23
N LYS A 146 11.59 14.43 30.38
CA LYS A 146 10.83 13.26 30.82
C LYS A 146 11.71 12.12 31.34
N TYR A 147 12.88 11.92 30.73
CA TYR A 147 13.83 10.87 31.11
C TYR A 147 14.95 11.41 32.01
N HIS A 148 14.76 12.57 32.65
CA HIS A 148 15.72 13.19 33.58
C HIS A 148 17.16 13.25 33.04
N MET A 149 17.32 13.60 31.76
CA MET A 149 18.62 13.68 31.08
C MET A 149 18.81 15.02 30.36
N SER A 150 20.06 15.33 29.98
CA SER A 150 20.34 16.48 29.13
C SER A 150 19.93 16.23 27.67
N GLU A 151 19.66 17.28 26.91
CA GLU A 151 19.33 17.18 25.48
C GLU A 151 20.46 16.51 24.66
N VAL A 152 21.71 16.76 25.05
CA VAL A 152 22.88 16.11 24.45
C VAL A 152 22.87 14.61 24.72
N SER A 153 22.57 14.19 25.95
CA SER A 153 22.43 12.78 26.31
C SER A 153 21.25 12.11 25.58
N CYS A 154 20.12 12.80 25.43
CA CYS A 154 18.97 12.34 24.64
C CYS A 154 19.36 12.09 23.18
N THR A 155 20.10 13.03 22.58
CA THR A 155 20.60 12.90 21.20
C THR A 155 21.58 11.73 21.06
N ARG A 156 22.47 11.53 22.04
CA ARG A 156 23.39 10.38 22.07
C ARG A 156 22.64 9.06 22.22
N LYS A 157 21.62 8.99 23.08
CA LYS A 157 20.76 7.80 23.26
C LYS A 157 20.02 7.46 21.97
N LYS A 158 19.39 8.43 21.29
CA LYS A 158 18.79 8.24 19.96
C LYS A 158 19.78 7.68 18.94
N LYS A 159 20.98 8.27 18.87
CA LYS A 159 22.03 7.79 17.96
C LYS A 159 22.47 6.37 18.30
N ARG A 160 22.64 6.02 19.57
CA ARG A 160 22.99 4.66 20.00
C ARG A 160 21.95 3.64 19.53
N LEU A 161 20.68 3.89 19.82
CA LEU A 161 19.58 2.98 19.46
C LEU A 161 19.47 2.79 17.94
N ILE A 162 19.64 3.84 17.15
CA ILE A 162 19.67 3.70 15.68
C ILE A 162 20.86 2.86 15.22
N ARG A 163 22.02 2.97 15.87
CA ARG A 163 23.19 2.16 15.50
C ARG A 163 22.95 0.68 15.78
N GLU A 164 22.26 0.34 16.86
CA GLU A 164 21.87 -1.04 17.18
C GLU A 164 20.95 -1.59 16.08
N ILE A 165 19.96 -0.80 15.64
CA ILE A 165 19.09 -1.18 14.50
C ILE A 165 19.89 -1.45 13.22
N ILE A 166 20.89 -0.61 12.91
CA ILE A 166 21.76 -0.79 11.73
C ILE A 166 22.58 -2.08 11.83
N ILE A 167 23.01 -2.46 13.04
CA ILE A 167 23.76 -3.70 13.24
C ILE A 167 22.87 -4.90 12.93
N TRP A 168 21.63 -4.93 13.44
CA TRP A 168 20.67 -6.00 13.14
C TRP A 168 20.38 -6.12 11.65
N GLU A 169 20.20 -4.99 10.95
CA GLU A 169 20.00 -5.02 9.50
C GLU A 169 21.19 -5.63 8.75
N LYS A 170 22.41 -5.39 9.24
CA LYS A 170 23.62 -5.98 8.66
C LYS A 170 23.82 -7.45 9.01
N GLU A 171 23.32 -7.89 10.16
CA GLU A 171 23.32 -9.31 10.55
C GLU A 171 22.29 -10.07 9.71
N ARG A 172 21.08 -9.52 9.55
CA ARG A 172 20.06 -10.06 8.63
C ARG A 172 20.57 -10.26 7.20
N LEU A 173 21.27 -9.26 6.65
CA LEU A 173 21.83 -9.35 5.29
C LEU A 173 23.03 -10.31 5.16
N ARG A 174 23.58 -10.80 6.27
CA ARG A 174 24.68 -11.78 6.27
C ARG A 174 24.18 -13.21 6.44
N GLU A 175 22.97 -13.39 6.94
CA GLU A 175 22.31 -14.70 7.10
C GLU A 175 21.54 -15.15 5.84
N ILE A 176 21.37 -14.25 4.86
CA ILE A 176 20.83 -14.50 3.52
C ILE A 176 21.99 -14.71 2.54
#